data_AF-X1QSM8-F1
#
_entry.id   AF-X1QSM8-F1
#
_cell.length_a   1.000
_cell.length_b   1.000
_cell.length_c   1.000
_cell.angle_alpha   90.00
_cell.angle_beta   90.00
_cell.angle_gamma   90.00
#
_symmetry.space_group_name_H-M   'P 1'
#
loop_
_entity.id
_entity.type
_entity.pdbx_description
1 polymer ?
#
loop_
_entity_poly.entity_id
_entity_poly.type
_entity_poly.pdbx_seq_one_letter_code
_entity_poly.pdbx_strand_id
1 'polypeptide(L)'
;QTINTGRVPVNITSIEVIRPGVAAVGVLPGEKIELTYGDTLKVNVSFDYRGLAMETVLEGAIGKLHAFPTDWLEVLLKSGTTIDIPESFEFTPYERSVEIPITSDIDPGTDYDLSVSLLDYREAGHPTEVDVIDIVGIPPTFELIQHTVYPYAYVYDGKTDFSIFTCKTPSFIPTDWAAKKFAEAVESEVEKAGGRVIDLKVYADMAGPFGLWDNFRIEVEGTPLGAAQGVGAVGI
;
A
#
# COMPACT_ATOMS: atom_id res chain seq x y z
N GLN A 1 11.31 -23.22 -26.45
CA GLN A 1 12.79 -23.28 -26.40
C GLN A 1 13.21 -22.07 -25.59
N THR A 2 13.46 -22.26 -24.30
CA THR A 2 13.71 -21.14 -23.37
C THR A 2 15.17 -20.73 -23.50
N ILE A 3 15.38 -19.47 -23.89
CA ILE A 3 16.70 -18.86 -24.07
C ILE A 3 17.24 -18.59 -22.66
N ASN A 4 18.19 -19.44 -22.22
CA ASN A 4 18.81 -19.34 -20.91
C ASN A 4 19.86 -18.21 -20.95
N THR A 5 19.48 -17.00 -20.54
CA THR A 5 20.31 -15.78 -20.63
C THR A 5 21.21 -15.53 -19.41
N GLY A 6 21.31 -16.47 -18.46
CA GLY A 6 22.10 -16.27 -17.24
C GLY A 6 21.54 -15.18 -16.31
N ARG A 7 20.31 -14.71 -16.56
CA ARG A 7 19.52 -13.85 -15.68
C ARG A 7 18.80 -14.71 -14.65
N VAL A 8 18.87 -14.34 -13.38
CA VAL A 8 17.98 -14.89 -12.36
C VAL A 8 16.78 -13.93 -12.23
N PRO A 9 15.58 -14.36 -12.66
CA PRO A 9 14.40 -13.51 -12.57
C PRO A 9 13.93 -13.37 -11.13
N VAL A 10 13.27 -12.25 -10.80
CA VAL A 10 12.40 -12.18 -9.61
C VAL A 10 11.29 -13.22 -9.78
N ASN A 11 10.98 -13.95 -8.70
CA ASN A 11 9.92 -14.92 -8.66
C ASN A 11 8.96 -14.59 -7.52
N ILE A 12 7.66 -14.71 -7.76
CA ILE A 12 6.65 -14.65 -6.70
C ILE A 12 6.64 -16.02 -6.01
N THR A 13 6.91 -16.04 -4.71
CA THR A 13 6.99 -17.29 -3.93
C THR A 13 5.69 -17.62 -3.21
N SER A 14 5.00 -16.60 -2.71
CA SER A 14 3.69 -16.76 -2.08
C SER A 14 2.92 -15.45 -2.03
N ILE A 15 1.60 -15.55 -1.93
CA ILE A 15 0.68 -14.43 -1.81
C ILE A 15 -0.18 -14.61 -0.56
N GLU A 16 -0.26 -13.57 0.25
CA GLU A 16 -0.97 -13.55 1.53
C GLU A 16 -1.99 -12.40 1.52
N VAL A 17 -3.20 -12.67 2.00
CA VAL A 17 -4.21 -11.63 2.21
C VAL A 17 -4.28 -11.28 3.69
N ILE A 18 -3.97 -10.03 4.01
CA ILE A 18 -4.09 -9.47 5.35
C ILE A 18 -5.42 -8.73 5.43
N ARG A 19 -6.35 -9.26 6.23
CA ARG A 19 -7.67 -8.65 6.47
C ARG A 19 -7.68 -8.02 7.86
N PRO A 20 -8.12 -6.75 8.01
CA PRO A 20 -8.23 -6.13 9.32
C PRO A 20 -9.08 -6.98 10.29
N GLY A 21 -8.49 -7.39 11.42
CA GLY A 21 -9.16 -8.20 12.45
C GLY A 21 -9.21 -9.72 12.20
N VAL A 22 -8.59 -10.23 11.13
CA VAL A 22 -8.48 -11.67 10.84
C VAL A 22 -7.01 -12.04 10.61
N ALA A 23 -6.60 -13.25 11.00
CA ALA A 23 -5.27 -13.75 10.69
C ALA A 23 -5.04 -13.81 9.17
N ALA A 24 -3.82 -13.50 8.72
CA ALA A 24 -3.47 -13.55 7.31
C ALA A 24 -3.74 -14.94 6.72
N VAL A 25 -4.40 -14.98 5.56
CA VAL A 25 -4.74 -16.22 4.87
C VAL A 25 -3.83 -16.33 3.64
N GLY A 26 -3.02 -17.39 3.60
CA GLY A 26 -2.21 -17.71 2.42
C GLY A 26 -3.09 -18.23 1.29
N VAL A 27 -2.84 -17.76 0.06
CA VAL A 27 -3.57 -18.22 -1.12
C VAL A 27 -2.77 -19.30 -1.85
N LEU A 28 -3.45 -20.34 -2.33
CA LEU A 28 -2.81 -21.39 -3.11
C LEU A 28 -2.46 -20.88 -4.52
N PRO A 29 -1.30 -21.27 -5.08
CA PRO A 29 -0.92 -20.89 -6.45
C PRO A 29 -1.99 -21.28 -7.48
N GLY A 30 -2.41 -20.33 -8.32
CA GLY A 30 -3.41 -20.53 -9.36
C GLY A 30 -4.87 -20.39 -8.91
N GLU A 31 -5.12 -20.06 -7.63
CA GLU A 31 -6.44 -19.69 -7.15
C GLU A 31 -6.68 -18.19 -7.33
N LYS A 32 -7.91 -17.82 -7.74
CA LYS A 32 -8.33 -16.42 -7.77
C LYS A 32 -8.41 -15.86 -6.36
N ILE A 33 -7.83 -14.69 -6.17
CA ILE A 33 -7.77 -13.97 -4.91
C ILE A 33 -8.91 -12.97 -4.89
N GLU A 34 -9.89 -13.21 -4.04
CA GLU A 34 -10.95 -12.24 -3.77
C GLU A 34 -10.49 -11.24 -2.68
N LEU A 35 -10.44 -9.96 -3.05
CA LEU A 35 -10.03 -8.85 -2.20
C LEU A 35 -11.16 -7.83 -2.03
N THR A 36 -11.23 -7.24 -0.85
CA THR A 36 -12.16 -6.15 -0.52
C THR A 36 -11.42 -4.87 -0.14
N TYR A 37 -12.07 -3.71 -0.24
CA TYR A 37 -11.47 -2.44 0.18
C TYR A 37 -11.02 -2.48 1.65
N GLY A 38 -9.80 -2.01 1.90
CA GLY A 38 -9.13 -2.06 3.20
C GLY A 38 -8.42 -3.38 3.50
N ASP A 39 -8.50 -4.39 2.64
CA ASP A 39 -7.59 -5.54 2.70
C ASP A 39 -6.19 -5.10 2.22
N THR A 40 -5.16 -5.85 2.63
CA THR A 40 -3.79 -5.65 2.14
C THR A 40 -3.30 -6.95 1.52
N LEU A 41 -2.86 -6.85 0.26
CA LEU A 41 -2.24 -7.96 -0.45
C LEU A 41 -0.74 -7.93 -0.17
N LYS A 42 -0.23 -8.93 0.54
CA LYS A 42 1.20 -9.10 0.78
C LYS A 42 1.75 -10.12 -0.21
N VAL A 43 2.75 -9.71 -0.98
CA VAL A 43 3.38 -10.54 -2.00
C VAL A 43 4.81 -10.82 -1.58
N ASN A 44 5.12 -12.10 -1.34
CA ASN A 44 6.47 -12.53 -1.04
C ASN A 44 7.17 -12.90 -2.35
N VAL A 45 8.40 -12.43 -2.51
CA VAL A 45 9.23 -12.69 -3.68
C VAL A 45 10.60 -13.20 -3.28
N SER A 46 11.19 -13.98 -4.19
CA SER A 46 12.59 -14.38 -4.12
C SER A 46 13.32 -13.99 -5.40
N PHE A 47 14.57 -13.56 -5.24
CA PHE A 47 15.47 -13.26 -6.34
C PHE A 47 16.91 -13.50 -5.92
N ASP A 48 17.75 -13.94 -6.86
CA ASP A 48 19.19 -14.00 -6.61
C ASP A 48 19.84 -12.68 -7.04
N TYR A 49 20.72 -12.15 -6.18
CA TYR A 49 21.47 -10.94 -6.46
C TYR A 49 22.98 -11.20 -6.43
N ARG A 50 23.68 -10.52 -7.35
CA ARG A 50 25.15 -10.46 -7.41
C ARG A 50 25.54 -9.08 -7.93
N GLY A 51 26.21 -8.28 -7.10
CA GLY A 51 26.57 -6.91 -7.42
C GLY A 51 27.02 -6.13 -6.19
N LEU A 52 27.29 -4.83 -6.38
CA LEU A 52 27.60 -3.91 -5.29
C LEU A 52 26.37 -3.71 -4.40
N ALA A 53 26.54 -3.15 -3.20
CA ALA A 53 25.40 -2.78 -2.38
C ALA A 53 24.51 -1.77 -3.12
N MET A 54 23.19 -1.98 -3.08
CA MET A 54 22.22 -1.07 -3.67
C MET A 54 20.96 -0.96 -2.80
N GLU A 55 20.41 0.25 -2.76
CA GLU A 55 19.06 0.52 -2.30
C GLU A 55 18.15 0.53 -3.54
N THR A 56 17.00 -0.13 -3.46
CA THR A 56 16.00 -0.16 -4.55
C THR A 56 14.61 -0.24 -3.98
N VAL A 57 13.61 0.09 -4.81
CA VAL A 57 12.21 -0.13 -4.47
C VAL A 57 11.73 -1.46 -5.05
N LEU A 58 11.16 -2.30 -4.20
CA LEU A 58 10.34 -3.44 -4.60
C LEU A 58 8.91 -2.94 -4.80
N GLU A 59 8.45 -2.88 -6.04
CA GLU A 59 7.14 -2.39 -6.42
C GLU A 59 6.21 -3.57 -6.73
N GLY A 60 5.07 -3.62 -6.05
CA GLY A 60 3.94 -4.49 -6.38
C GLY A 60 2.85 -3.67 -7.07
N ALA A 61 2.32 -4.16 -8.19
CA ALA A 61 1.33 -3.49 -9.00
C ALA A 61 0.16 -4.42 -9.33
N ILE A 62 -1.06 -3.89 -9.23
CA ILE A 62 -2.30 -4.52 -9.68
C ILE A 62 -2.80 -3.75 -10.90
N GLY A 63 -3.15 -4.47 -11.96
CA GLY A 63 -3.49 -3.85 -13.23
C GLY A 63 -4.21 -4.77 -14.20
N LYS A 64 -4.25 -4.36 -15.46
CA LYS A 64 -4.74 -5.18 -16.58
C LYS A 64 -3.66 -5.34 -17.64
N LEU A 65 -3.35 -6.58 -17.98
CA LEU A 65 -2.35 -6.94 -18.97
C LEU A 65 -3.00 -6.87 -20.35
N HIS A 66 -2.48 -5.95 -21.16
CA HIS A 66 -2.88 -5.80 -22.55
C HIS A 66 -1.85 -6.49 -23.43
N ALA A 67 -2.31 -7.43 -24.27
CA ALA A 67 -1.42 -8.22 -25.14
C ALA A 67 -1.24 -7.65 -26.56
N PHE A 68 -1.88 -6.53 -26.91
CA PHE A 68 -1.86 -6.00 -28.27
C PHE A 68 -1.89 -4.45 -28.30
N PRO A 69 -0.98 -3.78 -29.05
CA PRO A 69 0.03 -4.31 -29.98
C PRO A 69 1.34 -4.86 -29.36
N THR A 70 1.55 -4.72 -28.07
CA THR A 70 2.68 -5.29 -27.30
C THR A 70 2.19 -5.62 -25.90
N ASP A 71 2.85 -6.53 -25.18
CA ASP A 71 2.47 -6.81 -23.79
C ASP A 71 2.80 -5.60 -22.90
N TRP A 72 1.79 -5.00 -22.27
CA TRP A 72 1.97 -3.99 -21.23
C TRP A 72 0.94 -4.14 -20.12
N LEU A 73 1.34 -3.85 -18.88
CA LEU A 73 0.44 -3.77 -17.76
C LEU A 73 -0.10 -2.34 -17.63
N GLU A 74 -1.40 -2.16 -17.76
CA GLU A 74 -2.08 -0.95 -17.31
C GLU A 74 -2.14 -0.99 -15.79
N VAL A 75 -1.22 -0.29 -15.14
CA VAL A 75 -1.13 -0.24 -13.67
C VAL A 75 -2.25 0.64 -13.14
N LEU A 76 -3.15 0.03 -12.35
CA LEU A 76 -4.29 0.71 -11.74
C LEU A 76 -4.02 1.03 -10.27
N LEU A 77 -3.33 0.14 -9.58
CA LEU A 77 -2.92 0.31 -8.18
C LEU A 77 -1.50 -0.19 -8.01
N LYS A 78 -0.68 0.51 -7.21
CA LYS A 78 0.69 0.08 -6.93
C LYS A 78 1.16 0.57 -5.57
N SER A 79 2.08 -0.20 -4.99
CA SER A 79 2.74 0.11 -3.73
C SER A 79 4.19 -0.31 -3.81
N GLY A 80 5.06 0.39 -3.08
CA GLY A 80 6.49 0.17 -3.11
C GLY A 80 7.07 0.07 -1.71
N THR A 81 8.04 -0.81 -1.52
CA THR A 81 8.83 -0.91 -0.29
C THR A 81 10.30 -0.74 -0.63
N THR A 82 10.96 0.24 0.01
CA THR A 82 12.41 0.41 -0.10
C THR A 82 13.11 -0.78 0.57
N ILE A 83 14.03 -1.39 -0.16
CA ILE A 83 14.82 -2.52 0.32
C ILE A 83 16.30 -2.25 0.11
N ASP A 84 17.09 -2.62 1.11
CA ASP A 84 18.54 -2.68 1.02
C ASP A 84 18.98 -4.07 0.58
N ILE A 85 19.80 -4.10 -0.47
CA ILE A 85 20.45 -5.30 -0.98
C ILE A 85 21.96 -5.13 -0.73
N PRO A 86 22.55 -5.94 0.16
CA PRO A 86 23.98 -5.83 0.43
C PRO A 86 24.81 -6.32 -0.74
N GLU A 87 26.08 -5.89 -0.78
CA GLU A 87 27.04 -6.36 -1.77
C GLU A 87 27.18 -7.88 -1.72
N SER A 88 27.17 -8.51 -2.88
CA SER A 88 27.48 -9.92 -3.02
C SER A 88 28.23 -10.23 -4.30
N PHE A 89 29.32 -10.99 -4.17
CA PHE A 89 30.15 -11.43 -5.29
C PHE A 89 29.70 -12.80 -5.85
N GLU A 90 28.79 -13.49 -5.17
CA GLU A 90 28.16 -14.72 -5.61
C GLU A 90 26.64 -14.53 -5.70
N PHE A 91 25.96 -15.32 -6.54
CA PHE A 91 24.50 -15.26 -6.59
C PHE A 91 23.93 -15.69 -5.23
N THR A 92 23.36 -14.72 -4.52
CA THR A 92 22.83 -14.90 -3.17
C THR A 92 21.32 -14.75 -3.22
N PRO A 93 20.55 -15.72 -2.71
CA PRO A 93 19.10 -15.65 -2.67
C PRO A 93 18.65 -14.63 -1.61
N TYR A 94 17.74 -13.74 -1.99
CA TYR A 94 17.05 -12.83 -1.09
C TYR A 94 15.56 -13.08 -1.14
N GLU A 95 14.93 -13.10 0.03
CA GLU A 95 13.49 -13.09 0.20
C GLU A 95 13.05 -11.72 0.71
N ARG A 96 12.04 -11.14 0.06
CA ARG A 96 11.45 -9.85 0.41
C ARG A 96 9.95 -9.90 0.21
N SER A 97 9.24 -8.96 0.82
CA SER A 97 7.80 -8.82 0.65
C SER A 97 7.44 -7.38 0.33
N VAL A 98 6.39 -7.20 -0.46
CA VAL A 98 5.73 -5.92 -0.70
C VAL A 98 4.26 -6.01 -0.30
N GLU A 99 3.75 -4.96 0.32
CA GLU A 99 2.36 -4.86 0.75
C GLU A 99 1.61 -3.84 -0.13
N ILE A 100 0.52 -4.28 -0.74
CA ILE A 100 -0.33 -3.49 -1.62
C ILE A 100 -1.69 -3.30 -0.91
N PRO A 101 -1.95 -2.14 -0.29
CA PRO A 101 -3.24 -1.86 0.32
C PRO A 101 -4.31 -1.65 -0.76
N ILE A 102 -5.46 -2.30 -0.63
CA ILE A 102 -6.58 -2.17 -1.57
C ILE A 102 -7.39 -0.93 -1.21
N THR A 103 -7.22 0.12 -2.01
CA THR A 103 -7.84 1.44 -1.83
C THR A 103 -8.95 1.68 -2.86
N SER A 104 -9.66 2.80 -2.72
CA SER A 104 -10.63 3.27 -3.72
C SER A 104 -10.01 3.70 -5.06
N ASP A 105 -8.68 3.65 -5.19
CA ASP A 105 -8.01 4.04 -6.44
C ASP A 105 -8.13 2.97 -7.53
N ILE A 106 -8.56 1.77 -7.15
CA ILE A 106 -8.89 0.67 -8.06
C ILE A 106 -10.39 0.37 -8.01
N ASP A 107 -11.00 0.28 -9.18
CA ASP A 107 -12.41 -0.08 -9.32
C ASP A 107 -12.67 -1.56 -8.98
N PRO A 108 -13.90 -1.94 -8.62
CA PRO A 108 -14.26 -3.34 -8.46
C PRO A 108 -14.27 -4.00 -9.84
N GLY A 109 -13.85 -5.25 -9.90
CA GLY A 109 -13.71 -5.95 -11.16
C GLY A 109 -13.10 -7.33 -10.98
N THR A 110 -13.12 -8.10 -12.05
CA THR A 110 -12.49 -9.42 -12.11
C THR A 110 -11.27 -9.39 -13.01
N ASP A 111 -10.46 -10.42 -12.86
CA ASP A 111 -9.35 -10.71 -13.79
C ASP A 111 -8.32 -9.57 -13.81
N TYR A 112 -7.97 -9.07 -12.62
CA TYR A 112 -6.82 -8.20 -12.45
C TYR A 112 -5.54 -9.04 -12.38
N ASP A 113 -4.49 -8.48 -12.95
CA ASP A 113 -3.16 -9.07 -12.99
C ASP A 113 -2.30 -8.49 -11.87
N LEU A 114 -1.42 -9.32 -11.32
CA LEU A 114 -0.45 -8.94 -10.30
C LEU A 114 0.95 -8.94 -10.89
N SER A 115 1.68 -7.84 -10.77
CA SER A 115 3.08 -7.75 -11.19
C SER A 115 3.97 -7.26 -10.06
N VAL A 116 5.19 -7.79 -10.01
CA VAL A 116 6.22 -7.33 -9.06
C VAL A 116 7.49 -6.96 -9.81
N SER A 117 8.10 -5.83 -9.46
CA SER A 117 9.28 -5.29 -10.13
C SER A 117 10.28 -4.69 -9.16
N LEU A 118 11.57 -4.81 -9.45
CA LEU A 118 12.63 -4.04 -8.81
C LEU A 118 12.97 -2.83 -9.67
N LEU A 119 12.67 -1.62 -9.20
CA LEU A 119 12.73 -0.41 -10.05
C LEU A 119 14.15 -0.10 -10.55
N ASP A 120 15.16 -0.26 -9.69
CA ASP A 120 16.56 0.01 -10.01
C ASP A 120 17.32 -1.23 -10.50
N TYR A 121 16.64 -2.38 -10.54
CA TYR A 121 17.18 -3.65 -11.05
C TYR A 121 16.23 -4.30 -12.07
N ARG A 122 15.84 -3.51 -13.08
CA ARG A 122 14.89 -3.93 -14.15
C ARG A 122 15.31 -5.18 -14.92
N GLU A 123 16.61 -5.48 -14.92
CA GLU A 123 17.16 -6.69 -15.54
C GLU A 123 16.64 -7.98 -14.90
N ALA A 124 16.17 -7.92 -13.65
CA ALA A 124 15.56 -9.03 -12.94
C ALA A 124 14.16 -9.39 -13.47
N GLY A 125 13.64 -8.64 -14.44
CA GLY A 125 12.32 -8.85 -15.01
C GLY A 125 11.21 -8.35 -14.10
N HIS A 126 9.98 -8.65 -14.52
CA HIS A 126 8.75 -8.20 -13.89
C HIS A 126 7.74 -9.37 -13.94
N PRO A 127 7.91 -10.39 -13.08
CA PRO A 127 6.97 -11.52 -13.01
C PRO A 127 5.54 -10.98 -12.88
N THR A 128 4.65 -11.53 -13.70
CA THR A 128 3.25 -11.12 -13.76
C THR A 128 2.39 -12.37 -13.69
N GLU A 129 1.54 -12.45 -12.68
CA GLU A 129 0.49 -13.47 -12.54
C GLU A 129 -0.78 -12.92 -13.20
N VAL A 130 -1.36 -13.72 -14.10
CA VAL A 130 -2.44 -13.28 -14.99
C VAL A 130 -3.80 -13.70 -14.45
N ASP A 131 -4.79 -12.79 -14.48
CA ASP A 131 -6.18 -13.02 -14.09
C ASP A 131 -6.35 -13.59 -12.66
N VAL A 132 -5.48 -13.18 -11.72
CA VAL A 132 -5.41 -13.76 -10.37
C VAL A 132 -6.16 -12.99 -9.30
N ILE A 133 -6.57 -11.74 -9.53
CA ILE A 133 -7.22 -10.90 -8.51
C ILE A 133 -8.63 -10.51 -8.95
N ASP A 134 -9.60 -10.72 -8.06
CA ASP A 134 -10.95 -10.17 -8.16
C ASP A 134 -11.15 -9.17 -7.00
N ILE A 135 -11.57 -7.94 -7.33
CA ILE A 135 -11.88 -6.90 -6.34
C ILE A 135 -13.39 -6.78 -6.22
N VAL A 136 -13.91 -7.07 -5.04
CA VAL A 136 -15.34 -7.11 -4.75
C VAL A 136 -15.73 -6.08 -3.69
N GLY A 137 -17.02 -5.78 -3.65
CA GLY A 137 -17.59 -4.74 -2.79
C GLY A 137 -17.81 -3.42 -3.52
N ILE A 138 -18.32 -2.45 -2.79
CA ILE A 138 -18.57 -1.10 -3.30
C ILE A 138 -17.35 -0.25 -2.92
N PRO A 139 -16.73 0.47 -3.88
CA PRO A 139 -15.68 1.44 -3.55
C PRO A 139 -16.15 2.36 -2.43
N PRO A 140 -15.33 2.59 -1.39
CA PRO A 140 -15.70 3.54 -0.39
C PRO A 140 -15.77 4.93 -1.02
N THR A 141 -16.92 5.60 -0.89
CA THR A 141 -17.09 6.98 -1.33
C THR A 141 -16.84 7.86 -0.13
N PHE A 142 -15.58 8.28 0.01
CA PHE A 142 -15.14 9.12 1.12
C PHE A 142 -15.63 10.56 0.96
N GLU A 143 -16.54 10.99 1.83
CA GLU A 143 -16.93 12.38 1.97
C GLU A 143 -16.17 13.04 3.12
N LEU A 144 -15.68 14.26 2.90
CA LEU A 144 -15.00 15.04 3.94
C LEU A 144 -16.00 15.41 5.04
N ILE A 145 -15.81 14.83 6.23
CA ILE A 145 -16.67 15.11 7.39
C ILE A 145 -16.04 16.13 8.33
N GLN A 146 -14.70 16.23 8.37
CA GLN A 146 -13.99 17.21 9.18
C GLN A 146 -12.69 17.64 8.51
N HIS A 147 -12.41 18.95 8.56
CA HIS A 147 -11.15 19.54 8.15
C HIS A 147 -10.65 20.49 9.24
N THR A 148 -9.48 20.20 9.79
CA THR A 148 -8.86 20.99 10.85
C THR A 148 -7.50 21.48 10.39
N VAL A 149 -7.40 22.79 10.14
CA VAL A 149 -6.12 23.47 9.88
C VAL A 149 -5.57 23.98 11.21
N TYR A 150 -4.39 23.50 11.61
CA TYR A 150 -3.80 23.87 12.88
C TYR A 150 -3.17 25.27 12.82
N PRO A 151 -3.17 26.04 13.93
CA PRO A 151 -2.58 27.38 13.94
C PRO A 151 -1.11 27.42 13.49
N TYR A 152 -0.37 26.33 13.70
CA TYR A 152 1.02 26.21 13.25
C TYR A 152 1.17 26.26 11.72
N ALA A 153 0.14 25.87 10.97
CA ALA A 153 0.12 25.94 9.51
C ALA A 153 0.33 27.36 8.96
N TYR A 154 -0.12 28.40 9.68
CA TYR A 154 0.01 29.79 9.24
C TYR A 154 1.40 30.39 9.46
N VAL A 155 2.25 29.73 10.23
CA VAL A 155 3.60 30.23 10.60
C VAL A 155 4.72 29.31 10.15
N TYR A 156 4.39 28.11 9.66
CA TYR A 156 5.37 27.14 9.18
C TYR A 156 5.64 27.33 7.68
N ASP A 157 6.92 27.49 7.33
CA ASP A 157 7.42 27.69 5.95
C ASP A 157 8.47 26.62 5.57
N GLY A 158 8.32 25.41 6.15
CA GLY A 158 9.22 24.29 5.90
C GLY A 158 8.63 23.23 4.97
N LYS A 159 9.41 22.19 4.65
CA LYS A 159 8.89 20.99 3.98
C LYS A 159 7.81 20.34 4.84
N THR A 160 6.82 19.72 4.23
CA THR A 160 5.78 18.94 4.92
C THR A 160 5.80 17.50 4.45
N ASP A 161 5.43 16.59 5.36
CA ASP A 161 5.19 15.19 5.04
C ASP A 161 3.68 14.95 5.03
N PHE A 162 3.21 14.28 4.00
CA PHE A 162 1.81 13.94 3.82
C PHE A 162 1.62 12.44 4.02
N SER A 163 0.62 12.06 4.80
CA SER A 163 0.28 10.67 5.09
C SER A 163 -1.22 10.46 4.95
N ILE A 164 -1.59 9.34 4.32
CA ILE A 164 -2.98 8.90 4.19
C ILE A 164 -3.08 7.54 4.85
N PHE A 165 -4.11 7.33 5.66
CA PHE A 165 -4.44 6.01 6.18
C PHE A 165 -5.96 5.82 6.23
N THR A 166 -6.37 4.56 6.09
CA THR A 166 -7.78 4.16 6.15
C THR A 166 -7.94 3.19 7.30
N CYS A 167 -8.86 3.48 8.22
CA CYS A 167 -9.15 2.62 9.36
C CYS A 167 -10.59 2.12 9.29
N LYS A 168 -10.76 0.80 9.53
CA LYS A 168 -12.05 0.16 9.75
C LYS A 168 -12.46 0.34 11.20
N THR A 169 -13.67 0.84 11.43
CA THR A 169 -14.23 0.93 12.79
C THR A 169 -15.34 -0.11 12.96
N PRO A 170 -15.50 -0.73 14.14
CA PRO A 170 -16.68 -1.54 14.40
C PRO A 170 -17.93 -0.65 14.23
N SER A 171 -18.92 -1.14 13.48
CA SER A 171 -20.05 -0.35 13.01
C SER A 171 -20.75 0.45 14.13
N PHE A 172 -21.15 1.67 13.78
CA PHE A 172 -21.88 2.65 14.60
C PHE A 172 -21.04 3.59 15.49
N ILE A 173 -20.09 4.29 14.88
CA ILE A 173 -19.41 5.42 15.52
C ILE A 173 -19.96 6.75 14.98
N PRO A 174 -20.46 7.67 15.84
CA PRO A 174 -20.82 9.01 15.40
C PRO A 174 -19.62 9.73 14.77
N THR A 175 -19.78 10.27 13.57
CA THR A 175 -18.72 10.88 12.76
C THR A 175 -17.97 11.99 13.51
N ASP A 176 -18.69 12.86 14.23
CA ASP A 176 -18.09 13.95 15.03
C ASP A 176 -17.21 13.42 16.17
N TRP A 177 -17.63 12.32 16.80
CA TRP A 177 -16.85 11.68 17.86
C TRP A 177 -15.62 11.00 17.26
N ALA A 178 -15.77 10.31 16.13
CA ALA A 178 -14.70 9.59 15.45
C ALA A 178 -13.61 10.56 14.99
N ALA A 179 -14.00 11.61 14.28
CA ALA A 179 -13.07 12.59 13.74
C ALA A 179 -12.31 13.33 14.85
N LYS A 180 -12.97 13.66 15.97
CA LYS A 180 -12.28 14.18 17.16
C LYS A 180 -11.27 13.18 17.74
N LYS A 181 -11.63 11.90 17.85
CA LYS A 181 -10.73 10.87 18.39
C LYS A 181 -9.53 10.61 17.48
N PHE A 182 -9.73 10.63 16.18
CA PHE A 182 -8.64 10.54 15.21
C PHE A 182 -7.71 11.74 15.28
N ALA A 183 -8.25 12.96 15.38
CA ALA A 183 -7.43 14.15 15.58
C ALA A 183 -6.58 14.06 16.87
N GLU A 184 -7.19 13.70 18.00
CA GLU A 184 -6.48 13.51 19.27
C GLU A 184 -5.39 12.43 19.17
N ALA A 185 -5.65 11.31 18.48
CA ALA A 185 -4.69 10.23 18.32
C ALA A 185 -3.51 10.63 17.42
N VAL A 186 -3.78 11.23 16.27
CA VAL A 186 -2.75 11.70 15.33
C VAL A 186 -1.87 12.76 15.98
N GLU A 187 -2.46 13.74 16.66
CA GLU A 187 -1.72 14.78 17.38
C GLU A 187 -0.76 14.16 18.41
N SER A 188 -1.25 13.19 19.19
CA SER A 188 -0.45 12.48 20.19
C SER A 188 0.74 11.74 19.56
N GLU A 189 0.53 11.01 18.46
CA GLU A 189 1.62 10.25 17.82
C GLU A 189 2.64 11.16 17.14
N VAL A 190 2.18 12.22 16.47
CA VAL A 190 3.08 13.21 15.85
C VAL A 190 3.88 13.98 16.90
N GLU A 191 3.27 14.34 18.04
CA GLU A 191 3.98 14.99 19.15
C GLU A 191 5.03 14.06 19.78
N LYS A 192 4.71 12.78 20.00
CA LYS A 192 5.66 11.77 20.49
C LYS A 192 6.87 11.62 19.57
N ALA A 193 6.66 11.71 18.27
CA ALA A 193 7.73 11.66 17.28
C ALA A 193 8.49 13.00 17.12
N GLY A 194 8.13 14.03 17.89
CA GLY A 194 8.77 15.35 17.87
C GLY A 194 8.33 16.25 16.72
N GLY A 195 7.27 15.88 16.01
CA GLY A 195 6.67 16.65 14.93
C GLY A 195 5.49 17.52 15.39
N ARG A 196 4.86 18.18 14.42
CA ARG A 196 3.60 18.93 14.59
C ARG A 196 2.66 18.67 13.42
N VAL A 197 1.38 18.51 13.71
CA VAL A 197 0.32 18.45 12.70
C VAL A 197 0.05 19.87 12.18
N ILE A 198 -0.12 19.99 10.86
CA ILE A 198 -0.34 21.22 10.12
C ILE A 198 -1.76 21.23 9.56
N ASP A 199 -2.14 20.16 8.86
CA ASP A 199 -3.49 19.97 8.32
C ASP A 199 -3.97 18.55 8.61
N LEU A 200 -5.24 18.40 8.97
CA LEU A 200 -5.88 17.11 9.20
C LEU A 200 -7.26 17.09 8.57
N LYS A 201 -7.51 16.10 7.71
CA LYS A 201 -8.81 15.86 7.09
C LYS A 201 -9.28 14.47 7.42
N VAL A 202 -10.51 14.36 7.91
CA VAL A 202 -11.19 13.10 8.16
C VAL A 202 -12.33 12.97 7.16
N TYR A 203 -12.33 11.87 6.44
CA TYR A 203 -13.35 11.48 5.51
C TYR A 203 -14.05 10.24 6.03
N ALA A 204 -15.35 10.13 5.78
CA ALA A 204 -16.14 8.97 6.13
C ALA A 204 -16.72 8.32 4.88
N ASP A 205 -16.75 7.00 4.88
CA ASP A 205 -17.30 6.22 3.79
C ASP A 205 -18.83 6.26 3.78
N MET A 206 -19.37 6.74 2.66
CA MET A 206 -20.81 6.86 2.41
C MET A 206 -21.40 5.65 1.67
N ALA A 207 -20.60 4.65 1.29
CA ALA A 207 -21.03 3.54 0.46
C ALA A 207 -21.90 2.49 1.20
N GLY A 208 -21.97 2.57 2.54
CA GLY A 208 -22.74 1.63 3.35
C GLY A 208 -24.26 1.78 3.20
N PRO A 209 -25.03 0.68 3.06
CA PRO A 209 -26.49 0.74 3.02
C PRO A 209 -27.01 1.42 4.30
N PHE A 210 -27.93 2.39 4.13
CA PHE A 210 -28.51 3.20 5.20
C PHE A 210 -27.54 4.18 5.91
N GLY A 211 -26.40 4.53 5.29
CA GLY A 211 -25.43 5.45 5.92
C GLY A 211 -24.71 4.79 7.09
N LEU A 212 -24.47 3.48 6.99
CA LEU A 212 -23.65 2.73 7.94
C LEU A 212 -22.18 2.92 7.56
N TRP A 213 -21.51 3.80 8.29
CA TRP A 213 -20.10 4.15 8.15
C TRP A 213 -19.25 3.05 8.76
N ASP A 214 -18.46 2.36 7.93
CA ASP A 214 -17.56 1.30 8.39
C ASP A 214 -16.08 1.67 8.20
N ASN A 215 -15.79 2.68 7.38
CA ASN A 215 -14.43 3.12 7.05
C ASN A 215 -14.28 4.63 7.24
N PHE A 216 -13.16 5.03 7.85
CA PHE A 216 -12.70 6.42 7.85
C PHE A 216 -11.36 6.50 7.12
N ARG A 217 -11.22 7.50 6.27
CA ARG A 217 -9.94 7.87 5.65
C ARG A 217 -9.47 9.14 6.32
N ILE A 218 -8.21 9.17 6.72
CA ILE A 218 -7.62 10.32 7.39
C ILE A 218 -6.39 10.73 6.60
N GLU A 219 -6.34 12.01 6.25
CA GLU A 219 -5.21 12.65 5.60
C GLU A 219 -4.57 13.60 6.60
N VAL A 220 -3.26 13.47 6.76
CA VAL A 220 -2.48 14.26 7.72
C VAL A 220 -1.32 14.89 6.97
N GLU A 221 -1.18 16.20 7.13
CA GLU A 221 0.00 16.94 6.76
C GLU A 221 0.69 17.39 8.05
N GLY A 222 2.00 17.12 8.15
CA GLY A 222 2.78 17.46 9.33
C GLY A 222 4.21 17.88 9.01
N THR A 223 4.93 18.35 10.03
CA THR A 223 6.37 18.60 9.91
C THR A 223 7.13 17.29 9.73
N PRO A 224 8.21 17.27 8.92
CA PRO A 224 9.01 16.07 8.72
C PRO A 224 9.58 15.56 10.02
N LEU A 225 9.39 14.26 10.26
CA LEU A 225 9.95 13.59 11.43
C LEU A 225 11.41 13.24 11.11
N GLY A 226 12.34 13.66 11.99
CA GLY A 226 13.76 13.59 11.69
C GLY A 226 14.28 12.17 11.50
N ALA A 227 14.60 11.79 10.25
CA ALA A 227 15.43 10.66 9.78
C ALA A 227 15.25 9.25 10.42
N ALA A 228 14.28 9.04 11.29
CA ALA A 228 13.93 7.75 11.84
C ALA A 228 12.41 7.74 12.05
N GLN A 229 11.74 6.78 11.41
CA GLN A 229 10.28 6.58 11.43
C GLN A 229 9.51 7.48 10.47
N GLY A 230 9.43 7.02 9.22
CA GLY A 230 8.27 7.33 8.40
C GLY A 230 7.01 6.85 9.13
N VAL A 231 5.97 7.69 9.13
CA VAL A 231 4.68 7.47 9.83
C VAL A 231 3.88 6.28 9.25
N GLY A 232 4.43 5.55 8.27
CA GLY A 232 3.79 4.39 7.63
C GLY A 232 3.57 3.17 8.54
N ALA A 233 3.97 3.20 9.82
CA ALA A 233 3.82 2.08 10.73
C ALA A 233 3.45 2.50 12.17
N VAL A 234 2.55 3.45 12.33
CA VAL A 234 1.91 3.67 13.63
C VAL A 234 0.49 3.14 13.54
N GLY A 235 0.27 1.96 14.11
CA GLY A 235 -1.06 1.37 14.24
C GLY A 235 -1.92 2.30 15.09
N ILE A 236 -2.97 2.85 14.47
CA ILE A 236 -4.06 3.58 15.11
C ILE A 236 -5.25 2.62 15.20
#